data_AF-A0A933UGF5-F1
#
_entry.id   AF-A0A933UGF5-F1
#
_cell.length_a   1.000
_cell.length_b   1.000
_cell.length_c   1.000
_cell.angle_alpha   90.00
_cell.angle_beta   90.00
_cell.angle_gamma   90.00
#
_symmetry.space_group_name_H-M   'P 1'
#
loop_
_entity.id
_entity.type
_entity.pdbx_description
1 polymer ?
#
loop_
_entity_poly.entity_id
_entity_poly.type
_entity_poly.pdbx_seq_one_letter_code
_entity_poly.pdbx_strand_id
1 'polypeptide(L)' 'MNARDEVLEFLVGHIPSQAWSDFQPSEAARQRIWALIAKEKEIGLLPEEKVELEDYLKLEHLLVLAKATARPAGQHG' A
#
# COMPACT_ATOMS: atom_id res chain seq x y z
N MET A 1 19.80 6.83 -3.68
CA MET A 1 18.75 6.10 -2.94
C MET A 1 17.93 7.13 -2.20
N ASN A 2 16.61 7.06 -2.23
CA ASN A 2 15.76 7.92 -1.40
C ASN A 2 15.30 7.12 -0.16
N ALA A 3 14.81 7.82 0.87
CA ALA A 3 14.38 7.19 2.12
C ALA A 3 13.29 6.10 1.93
N ARG A 4 12.44 6.23 0.90
CA ARG A 4 11.41 5.21 0.60
C ARG A 4 12.06 3.91 0.14
N ASP A 5 13.06 3.99 -0.73
CA ASP A 5 13.75 2.81 -1.26
C ASP A 5 14.53 2.09 -0.15
N GLU A 6 15.16 2.84 0.77
CA GLU A 6 15.83 2.26 1.95
C GLU A 6 14.84 1.54 2.88
N VAL A 7 13.68 2.14 3.16
CA VAL A 7 12.62 1.51 3.95
C VAL A 7 12.09 0.26 3.25
N LEU A 8 11.89 0.33 1.93
CA LEU A 8 11.43 -0.80 1.13
C LEU A 8 12.40 -1.99 1.22
N GLU A 9 13.68 -1.76 1.02
CA GLU A 9 14.71 -2.80 1.12
C GLU A 9 14.80 -3.37 2.53
N PHE A 10 14.74 -2.52 3.55
CA PHE A 10 14.71 -2.97 4.95
C PHE A 10 13.52 -3.89 5.21
N LEU A 11 12.32 -3.50 4.79
CA LEU A 11 11.10 -4.29 4.99
C LEU A 11 11.15 -5.62 4.24
N VAL A 12 11.53 -5.60 2.95
CA VAL A 12 11.60 -6.81 2.12
C VAL A 12 12.68 -7.77 2.62
N GLY A 13 13.79 -7.27 3.18
CA GLY A 13 14.83 -8.11 3.77
C GLY A 13 14.44 -8.83 5.06
N HIS A 14 13.40 -8.36 5.78
CA HIS A 14 13.01 -8.91 7.09
C HIS A 14 11.64 -9.61 7.09
N ILE A 15 10.78 -9.32 6.12
CA ILE A 15 9.45 -9.94 6.00
C ILE A 15 9.48 -11.02 4.91
N PRO A 16 9.09 -12.28 5.20
CA PRO A 16 9.09 -13.35 4.21
C PRO A 16 8.24 -13.02 2.98
N SER A 17 8.70 -13.38 1.78
CA SER A 17 7.98 -13.18 0.51
C SER A 17 6.54 -13.71 0.50
N GLN A 18 6.29 -14.80 1.22
CA GLN A 18 4.93 -15.36 1.38
C GLN A 18 4.01 -14.41 2.16
N ALA A 19 4.51 -13.80 3.25
CA ALA A 19 3.74 -12.85 4.05
C ALA A 19 3.36 -11.60 3.25
N TRP A 20 4.25 -11.13 2.35
CA TRP A 20 3.91 -10.06 1.41
C TRP A 20 2.80 -10.43 0.44
N SER A 21 2.81 -11.66 -0.06
CA SER A 21 1.82 -12.16 -1.01
C SER A 21 0.44 -12.34 -0.34
N ASP A 22 0.44 -12.85 0.88
CA ASP A 22 -0.77 -13.13 1.66
C ASP A 22 -1.37 -11.88 2.29
N PHE A 23 -0.59 -10.83 2.51
CA PHE A 23 -1.08 -9.59 3.09
C PHE A 23 -2.13 -8.94 2.18
N GLN A 24 -3.33 -8.76 2.72
CA GLN A 24 -4.42 -8.02 2.10
C GLN A 24 -5.02 -7.08 3.16
N PRO A 25 -5.32 -5.81 2.81
CA PRO A 25 -6.07 -4.94 3.70
C PRO A 25 -7.41 -5.57 4.08
N SER A 26 -7.85 -5.32 5.32
CA SER A 26 -9.15 -5.82 5.78
C SER A 26 -10.29 -5.29 4.91
N GLU A 27 -11.42 -5.99 4.90
CA GLU A 27 -12.61 -5.53 4.18
C GLU A 27 -13.07 -4.15 4.67
N ALA A 28 -13.08 -3.93 5.98
CA ALA A 28 -13.44 -2.64 6.56
C ALA A 28 -12.52 -1.50 6.09
N ALA A 29 -11.20 -1.75 6.02
CA ALA A 29 -10.26 -0.77 5.49
C ALA A 29 -10.57 -0.45 4.02
N ARG A 30 -10.74 -1.47 3.17
CA ARG A 30 -11.10 -1.30 1.74
C ARG A 30 -12.40 -0.50 1.57
N GLN A 31 -13.43 -0.81 2.34
CA GLN A 31 -14.71 -0.09 2.32
C GLN A 31 -14.54 1.38 2.71
N ARG A 32 -13.73 1.67 3.74
CA ARG A 32 -13.45 3.04 4.17
C ARG A 32 -12.81 3.87 3.05
N ILE A 33 -11.80 3.32 2.37
CA ILE A 33 -11.11 4.01 1.27
C ILE A 33 -12.07 4.25 0.10
N TRP A 34 -12.90 3.26 -0.25
CA TRP A 34 -13.93 3.44 -1.28
C TRP A 34 -14.90 4.55 -0.93
N ALA A 35 -15.33 4.63 0.33
CA ALA A 35 -16.19 5.72 0.80
C ALA A 35 -15.50 7.09 0.70
N LEU A 36 -14.20 7.18 1.04
CA LEU A 36 -13.42 8.41 0.88
C LEU A 36 -13.30 8.82 -0.59
N ILE A 37 -12.97 7.89 -1.49
CA ILE A 37 -12.87 8.18 -2.93
C ILE A 37 -14.23 8.60 -3.51
N ALA A 38 -15.32 7.96 -3.10
CA ALA A 38 -16.66 8.34 -3.53
C ALA A 38 -17.01 9.76 -3.04
N LYS A 39 -16.78 10.04 -1.76
CA LYS A 39 -17.02 11.34 -1.14
C LYS A 39 -16.20 12.46 -1.79
N GLU A 40 -14.92 12.20 -2.09
CA GLU A 40 -14.04 13.17 -2.76
C GLU A 40 -14.62 13.62 -4.11
N LYS A 41 -15.22 12.69 -4.87
CA LYS A 41 -15.81 12.96 -6.19
C LYS A 41 -17.14 13.71 -6.12
N GLU A 42 -17.92 13.53 -5.06
CA GLU A 42 -19.25 14.11 -4.94
C GLU A 42 -19.22 15.51 -4.30
N ILE A 43 -18.59 15.61 -3.12
CA ILE A 43 -18.68 16.79 -2.26
C ILE A 43 -17.33 17.29 -1.76
N GLY A 44 -16.25 16.53 -2.04
CA GLY A 44 -14.92 16.78 -1.51
C GLY A 44 -14.69 16.17 -0.13
N LEU A 45 -13.42 16.07 0.26
CA LEU A 45 -13.00 15.53 1.56
C LEU A 45 -12.74 16.65 2.56
N LEU A 46 -13.03 16.35 3.83
CA LEU A 46 -12.52 17.16 4.94
C LEU A 46 -10.98 17.04 4.99
N PRO A 47 -10.26 18.01 5.57
CA PRO A 47 -8.80 17.95 5.67
C PRO A 47 -8.28 16.65 6.31
N GLU A 48 -8.94 16.18 7.36
CA GLU A 48 -8.60 14.94 8.07
C GLU A 48 -8.79 13.69 7.18
N GLU A 49 -9.89 13.66 6.43
CA GLU A 49 -10.21 12.57 5.49
C GLU A 49 -9.26 12.54 4.30
N LYS A 50 -8.82 13.72 3.86
CA LYS A 50 -7.81 13.84 2.81
C LYS A 50 -6.47 13.29 3.27
N VAL A 51 -6.05 13.62 4.51
CA VAL A 51 -4.84 13.04 5.11
C VAL A 51 -4.97 11.52 5.23
N GLU A 52 -6.11 11.00 5.68
CA GLU A 52 -6.39 9.57 5.75
C GLU A 52 -6.24 8.88 4.39
N LEU A 53 -6.82 9.46 3.33
CA LEU A 53 -6.72 8.92 1.96
C LEU A 53 -5.28 9.00 1.43
N GLU A 54 -4.60 10.12 1.62
CA GLU A 54 -3.20 10.30 1.19
C GLU A 54 -2.26 9.31 1.88
N ASP A 55 -2.45 9.05 3.17
CA ASP A 55 -1.65 8.09 3.91
C ASP A 55 -1.91 6.65 3.46
N TYR A 56 -3.18 6.30 3.20
CA TYR A 56 -3.49 5.00 2.60
C TYR A 56 -2.81 4.83 1.24
N LEU A 57 -2.90 5.82 0.34
CA LEU A 57 -2.29 5.74 -0.99
C LEU A 57 -0.76 5.60 -0.93
N LYS A 58 -0.09 6.28 0.00
CA LYS A 58 1.35 6.12 0.23
C LYS A 58 1.69 4.70 0.69
N LEU A 59 0.92 4.15 1.63
CA LEU A 59 1.11 2.79 2.15
C LEU A 59 0.82 1.73 1.08
N GLU A 60 -0.23 1.91 0.29
CA GLU A 60 -0.56 1.03 -0.83
C GLU A 60 0.54 1.01 -1.88
N HIS A 61 1.06 2.19 -2.25
CA HIS A 61 2.19 2.29 -3.16
C HIS A 61 3.43 1.55 -2.63
N LEU A 62 3.73 1.70 -1.34
CA LEU A 62 4.83 0.98 -0.70
C LEU A 62 4.59 -0.54 -0.72
N LEU A 63 3.37 -1.00 -0.43
CA LEU A 63 2.99 -2.41 -0.46
C LEU A 63 3.11 -3.01 -1.86
N VAL A 64 2.69 -2.29 -2.90
CA VAL A 64 2.83 -2.73 -4.30
C VAL A 64 4.30 -2.92 -4.65
N LEU A 65 5.16 -1.96 -4.29
CA LEU A 65 6.59 -2.08 -4.48
C LEU A 65 7.17 -3.26 -3.69
N ALA A 66 6.78 -3.43 -2.43
CA ALA A 66 7.29 -4.50 -1.59
C ALA A 66 6.93 -5.88 -2.15
N LYS A 67 5.69 -6.05 -2.62
CA LYS A 67 5.24 -7.29 -3.28
C LYS A 67 5.98 -7.55 -4.59
N ALA A 68 6.28 -6.52 -5.36
CA ALA A 68 7.04 -6.64 -6.60
C ALA A 68 8.50 -7.06 -6.33
N THR A 69 9.14 -6.43 -5.34
CA THR A 69 10.55 -6.71 -4.96
C THR A 69 10.69 -8.04 -4.23
N ALA A 70 9.73 -8.41 -3.38
CA ALA A 70 9.76 -9.68 -2.63
C ALA A 70 9.43 -10.90 -3.49
N ARG A 71 8.85 -10.71 -4.69
CA ARG A 71 8.61 -11.81 -5.62
C ARG A 71 9.96 -12.39 -6.07
N PRO A 72 10.21 -13.69 -5.87
CA PRO A 72 11.46 -14.28 -6.34
C PRO A 72 11.56 -14.12 -7.86
N ALA A 73 12.74 -13.76 -8.36
CA ALA A 73 13.05 -13.52 -9.77
C ALA A 73 12.89 -14.76 -10.69
N GLY A 74 12.23 -15.82 -10.23
CA GLY A 74 12.17 -17.15 -10.87
C GLY A 74 10.81 -17.56 -11.43
N GLN A 75 10.03 -16.62 -12.00
CA GLN A 75 8.83 -16.96 -12.79
C GLN A 75 8.83 -16.22 -14.13
N HIS A 76 9.95 -16.32 -14.85
CA HIS A 76 9.99 -16.21 -16.30
C HIS A 76 10.74 -17.46 -16.80
N GLY A 77 9.99 -18.53 -17.01
CA GLY A 77 10.38 -19.75 -17.70
C GLY A 77 9.20 -20.21 -18.54
#